data_AF-A0A855EYS8-F1
#
_entry.id   AF-A0A855EYS8-F1
#
_cell.length_a   1.000
_cell.length_b   1.000
_cell.length_c   1.000
_cell.angle_alpha   90.00
_cell.angle_beta   90.00
_cell.angle_gamma   90.00
#
_symmetry.space_group_name_H-M   'P 1'
#
loop_
_entity.id
_entity.type
_entity.pdbx_description
1 polymer ?
#
loop_
_entity_poly.entity_id
_entity_poly.type
_entity_poly.pdbx_seq_one_letter_code
_entity_poly.pdbx_strand_id
1 'polypeptide(L)'
;MTLPAPYTAPLTLRSKYEGSDSARATLNPQAEQAFRAATKPIVGFERGISNMVWRYKQSGDPRTLHCILEGYATWANAGALLSGQTSHTGRAMRKWALATLASSWLELKFTPGTSLAGQQTTERWLGQLADRVVQEWDGLPLKSTNNHSYWAAWAVMASAVALDRRDLFAWSLKEYRIAAGQIAADGTLANEQRRRERALAYHNYALQPLVMIASFAAANKVDVTQENHGALARLVNYVLQQKDADLEWLEPWCALSHCSSVTLSRLDTSRPLQDRRLGGNLTLLYQR
;
A
#
# COMPACT_ATOMS: atom_id res chain seq x y z
N MET A 1 4.24 -11.05 22.17
CA MET A 1 5.25 -10.44 21.28
C MET A 1 5.15 -8.94 21.48
N THR A 2 6.23 -8.30 21.93
CA THR A 2 6.20 -6.86 22.26
C THR A 2 6.29 -6.04 20.97
N LEU A 3 5.33 -5.14 20.75
CA LEU A 3 5.37 -4.19 19.64
C LEU A 3 6.46 -3.13 19.86
N PRO A 4 7.11 -2.61 18.80
CA PRO A 4 8.11 -1.56 18.96
C PRO A 4 7.52 -0.25 19.51
N ALA A 5 8.36 0.55 20.17
CA ALA A 5 8.02 1.89 20.61
C ALA A 5 7.62 2.80 19.43
N PRO A 6 6.73 3.79 19.64
CA PRO A 6 6.33 4.76 18.62
C PRO A 6 7.50 5.48 17.95
N TYR A 7 7.45 5.60 16.62
CA TYR A 7 8.43 6.38 15.88
C TYR A 7 8.00 7.86 15.78
N THR A 8 8.59 8.72 16.60
CA THR A 8 8.29 10.16 16.68
C THR A 8 9.41 11.06 16.15
N ALA A 9 10.55 10.49 15.78
CA ALA A 9 11.69 11.21 15.22
C ALA A 9 11.38 11.80 13.83
N PRO A 10 12.18 12.79 13.36
CA PRO A 10 12.16 13.23 11.96
C PRO A 10 12.24 12.06 10.97
N LEU A 11 11.45 12.12 9.90
CA LEU A 11 11.49 11.15 8.81
C LEU A 11 12.50 11.57 7.73
N THR A 12 13.63 12.15 8.14
CA THR A 12 14.78 12.43 7.27
C THR A 12 15.62 11.16 7.08
N LEU A 13 15.06 10.22 6.31
CA LEU A 13 15.67 8.91 6.07
C LEU A 13 16.58 8.92 4.85
N ARG A 14 17.72 8.21 4.95
CA ARG A 14 18.68 7.99 3.86
C ARG A 14 18.09 7.06 2.80
N SER A 15 18.34 7.35 1.51
CA SER A 15 17.89 6.50 0.41
C SER A 15 18.84 5.33 0.19
N LYS A 16 18.30 4.12 -0.03
CA LYS A 16 19.10 2.95 -0.44
C LYS A 16 19.79 3.09 -1.82
N TYR A 17 19.37 4.08 -2.61
CA TYR A 17 19.96 4.43 -3.91
C TYR A 17 20.86 5.67 -3.84
N GLU A 18 21.30 6.07 -2.65
CA GLU A 18 22.21 7.21 -2.51
C GLU A 18 23.51 6.97 -3.28
N GLY A 19 23.88 7.95 -4.11
CA GLY A 19 25.01 7.85 -5.03
C GLY A 19 24.67 7.26 -6.40
N SER A 20 23.43 6.84 -6.65
CA SER A 20 22.98 6.39 -7.98
C SER A 20 22.72 7.57 -8.92
N ASP A 21 22.87 7.33 -10.23
CA ASP A 21 22.55 8.29 -11.29
C ASP A 21 21.02 8.60 -11.35
N SER A 22 20.60 9.36 -12.36
CA SER A 22 19.19 9.74 -12.52
C SER A 22 18.24 8.54 -12.68
N ALA A 23 18.72 7.36 -13.06
CA ALA A 23 17.91 6.14 -13.13
C ALA A 23 17.60 5.56 -11.74
N ARG A 24 18.34 5.96 -10.69
CA ARG A 24 18.21 5.46 -9.31
C ARG A 24 18.13 3.93 -9.25
N ALA A 25 18.96 3.23 -10.01
CA ALA A 25 18.91 1.77 -10.16
C ALA A 25 20.03 1.03 -9.40
N THR A 26 21.06 1.74 -8.94
CA THR A 26 22.24 1.18 -8.26
C THR A 26 22.07 1.23 -6.75
N LEU A 27 22.08 0.06 -6.10
CA LEU A 27 21.99 -0.01 -4.63
C LEU A 27 23.32 0.38 -3.99
N ASN A 28 23.23 1.13 -2.89
CA ASN A 28 24.34 1.41 -2.00
C ASN A 28 24.17 0.56 -0.73
N PRO A 29 25.00 -0.48 -0.51
CA PRO A 29 24.83 -1.40 0.61
C PRO A 29 24.86 -0.72 1.99
N GLN A 30 25.73 0.28 2.17
CA GLN A 30 25.80 1.03 3.44
C GLN A 30 24.56 1.89 3.66
N ALA A 31 24.08 2.56 2.60
CA ALA A 31 22.86 3.35 2.69
C ALA A 31 21.62 2.45 2.91
N GLU A 32 21.59 1.26 2.32
CA GLU A 32 20.55 0.27 2.57
C GLU A 32 20.57 -0.23 4.02
N GLN A 33 21.74 -0.55 4.58
CA GLN A 33 21.87 -0.98 5.97
C GLN A 33 21.43 0.13 6.93
N ALA A 34 21.87 1.37 6.70
CA ALA A 34 21.47 2.54 7.48
C ALA A 34 19.96 2.77 7.41
N PHE A 35 19.36 2.66 6.22
CA PHE A 35 17.92 2.74 6.03
C PHE A 35 17.19 1.65 6.82
N ARG A 36 17.61 0.39 6.70
CA ARG A 36 17.00 -0.75 7.42
C ARG A 36 17.05 -0.55 8.93
N ALA A 37 18.19 -0.11 9.46
CA ALA A 37 18.35 0.19 10.88
C ALA A 37 17.40 1.31 11.34
N ALA A 38 17.36 2.43 10.60
CA ALA A 38 16.51 3.57 10.93
C ALA A 38 15.01 3.25 10.86
N THR A 39 14.59 2.40 9.92
CA THR A 39 13.17 2.03 9.75
C THR A 39 12.73 0.83 10.58
N LYS A 40 13.63 0.18 11.31
CA LYS A 40 13.34 -1.06 12.05
C LYS A 40 12.13 -0.94 12.99
N PRO A 41 11.93 0.14 13.75
CA PRO A 41 10.75 0.28 14.61
C PRO A 41 9.44 0.34 13.80
N ILE A 42 9.45 1.09 12.69
CA ILE A 42 8.29 1.25 11.79
C ILE A 42 7.92 -0.11 11.17
N VAL A 43 8.90 -0.77 10.55
CA VAL A 43 8.69 -2.07 9.91
C VAL A 43 8.29 -3.15 10.93
N GLY A 44 8.87 -3.10 12.13
CA GLY A 44 8.52 -4.01 13.21
C GLY A 44 7.07 -3.85 13.66
N PHE A 45 6.59 -2.61 13.76
CA PHE A 45 5.19 -2.31 14.11
C PHE A 45 4.23 -2.72 12.99
N GLU A 46 4.50 -2.33 11.73
CA GLU A 46 3.72 -2.73 10.55
C GLU A 46 3.54 -4.27 10.50
N ARG A 47 4.64 -5.02 10.62
CA ARG A 47 4.63 -6.49 10.59
C ARG A 47 3.91 -7.07 11.81
N GLY A 48 4.15 -6.52 13.00
CA GLY A 48 3.52 -6.99 14.23
C GLY A 48 2.00 -6.86 14.19
N ILE A 49 1.50 -5.68 13.81
CA ILE A 49 0.07 -5.42 13.67
C ILE A 49 -0.54 -6.32 12.60
N SER A 50 -0.01 -6.33 11.37
CA SER A 50 -0.54 -7.16 10.28
C SER A 50 -0.64 -8.63 10.69
N ASN A 51 0.41 -9.20 11.30
CA ASN A 51 0.41 -10.60 11.72
C ASN A 51 -0.59 -10.88 12.84
N MET A 52 -0.72 -9.97 13.81
CA MET A 52 -1.67 -10.15 14.91
C MET A 52 -3.12 -10.02 14.45
N VAL A 53 -3.44 -9.11 13.52
CA VAL A 53 -4.78 -9.00 12.94
C VAL A 53 -5.19 -10.30 12.28
N TRP A 54 -4.33 -10.87 11.42
CA TRP A 54 -4.62 -12.15 10.77
C TRP A 54 -4.73 -13.32 11.76
N ARG A 55 -3.90 -13.33 12.82
CA ARG A 55 -4.04 -14.29 13.91
C ARG A 55 -5.38 -14.16 14.62
N TYR A 56 -5.79 -12.94 14.96
CA TYR A 56 -7.05 -12.67 15.65
C TYR A 56 -8.25 -13.07 14.79
N LYS A 57 -8.23 -12.78 13.48
CA LYS A 57 -9.29 -13.23 12.55
C LYS A 57 -9.46 -14.74 12.53
N GLN A 58 -8.38 -15.50 12.71
CA GLN A 58 -8.41 -16.96 12.75
C GLN A 58 -8.82 -17.52 14.12
N SER A 59 -8.38 -16.90 15.21
CA SER A 59 -8.52 -17.48 16.56
C SER A 59 -9.62 -16.86 17.41
N GLY A 60 -10.04 -15.63 17.11
CA GLY A 60 -10.89 -14.82 17.98
C GLY A 60 -10.25 -14.45 19.33
N ASP A 61 -8.94 -14.70 19.54
CA ASP A 61 -8.27 -14.56 20.84
C ASP A 61 -8.31 -13.10 21.37
N PRO A 62 -9.05 -12.82 22.46
CA PRO A 62 -9.19 -11.48 23.01
C PRO A 62 -7.86 -10.85 23.46
N ARG A 63 -6.88 -11.66 23.85
CA ARG A 63 -5.55 -11.16 24.23
C ARG A 63 -4.79 -10.63 23.02
N THR A 64 -4.92 -11.29 21.88
CA THR A 64 -4.36 -10.80 20.61
C THR A 64 -5.03 -9.49 20.21
N LEU A 65 -6.37 -9.39 20.32
CA LEU A 65 -7.09 -8.13 20.07
C LEU A 65 -6.59 -7.01 20.99
N HIS A 66 -6.45 -7.27 22.30
CA HIS A 66 -5.96 -6.29 23.27
C HIS A 66 -4.58 -5.74 22.88
N CYS A 67 -3.62 -6.62 22.54
CA CYS A 67 -2.28 -6.23 22.08
C CYS A 67 -2.32 -5.34 20.81
N ILE A 68 -3.25 -5.61 19.89
CA ILE A 68 -3.42 -4.81 18.67
C ILE A 68 -3.93 -3.40 19.03
N LEU A 69 -5.00 -3.33 19.82
CA LEU A 69 -5.62 -2.06 20.22
C LEU A 69 -4.68 -1.20 21.05
N GLU A 70 -3.94 -1.80 22.00
CA GLU A 70 -2.92 -1.12 22.79
C GLU A 70 -1.78 -0.58 21.91
N GLY A 71 -1.34 -1.38 20.92
CA GLY A 71 -0.33 -0.97 19.95
C GLY A 71 -0.74 0.26 19.15
N TYR A 72 -1.96 0.24 18.59
CA TYR A 72 -2.54 1.38 17.89
C TYR A 72 -2.66 2.60 18.80
N ALA A 73 -3.22 2.45 20.00
CA ALA A 73 -3.40 3.54 20.94
C ALA A 73 -2.06 4.17 21.33
N THR A 74 -1.02 3.35 21.56
CA THR A 74 0.32 3.82 21.93
C THR A 74 0.96 4.64 20.80
N TRP A 75 0.86 4.19 19.55
CA TRP A 75 1.38 4.93 18.39
C TRP A 75 0.56 6.19 18.09
N ALA A 76 -0.77 6.11 18.22
CA ALA A 76 -1.66 7.24 18.01
C ALA A 76 -1.44 8.35 19.05
N ASN A 77 -1.40 8.00 20.34
CA ASN A 77 -1.18 8.96 21.43
C ASN A 77 0.18 9.66 21.33
N ALA A 78 1.21 8.97 20.82
CA ALA A 78 2.53 9.55 20.61
C ALA A 78 2.62 10.43 19.35
N GLY A 79 1.57 10.48 18.50
CA GLY A 79 1.64 11.14 17.20
C GLY A 79 2.68 10.52 16.27
N ALA A 80 2.84 9.19 16.33
CA ALA A 80 3.85 8.48 15.57
C ALA A 80 3.71 8.76 14.07
N LEU A 81 4.85 8.89 13.39
CA LEU A 81 4.96 9.20 11.96
C LEU A 81 4.39 10.55 11.52
N LEU A 82 3.89 11.41 12.40
CA LEU A 82 3.33 12.72 12.02
C LEU A 82 4.38 13.82 11.77
N SER A 83 5.67 13.54 11.99
CA SER A 83 6.73 14.55 11.89
C SER A 83 6.73 15.30 10.55
N GLY A 84 6.74 16.64 10.62
CA GLY A 84 6.77 17.48 9.43
C GLY A 84 8.09 17.48 8.67
N GLN A 85 9.17 17.05 9.32
CA GLN A 85 10.52 17.03 8.78
C GLN A 85 10.75 15.71 8.04
N THR A 86 10.70 15.75 6.70
CA THR A 86 10.71 14.54 5.88
C THR A 86 11.70 14.64 4.71
N SER A 87 12.38 13.53 4.42
CA SER A 87 13.00 13.30 3.10
C SER A 87 11.98 12.61 2.18
N HIS A 88 12.27 12.51 0.87
CA HIS A 88 11.43 11.70 -0.04
C HIS A 88 11.28 10.24 0.46
N THR A 89 12.37 9.65 0.98
CA THR A 89 12.35 8.30 1.58
C THR A 89 11.47 8.26 2.84
N GLY A 90 11.49 9.30 3.67
CA GLY A 90 10.60 9.47 4.81
C GLY A 90 9.13 9.48 4.45
N ARG A 91 8.77 10.32 3.46
CA ARG A 91 7.40 10.38 2.93
C ARG A 91 6.94 9.01 2.40
N ALA A 92 7.85 8.29 1.74
CA ALA A 92 7.57 6.94 1.27
C ALA A 92 7.34 5.95 2.43
N MET A 93 8.13 6.02 3.49
CA MET A 93 7.92 5.19 4.69
C MET A 93 6.59 5.48 5.37
N ARG A 94 6.18 6.76 5.48
CA ARG A 94 4.88 7.12 6.05
C ARG A 94 3.73 6.45 5.29
N LYS A 95 3.66 6.61 3.97
CA LYS A 95 2.55 6.04 3.19
C LYS A 95 2.52 4.51 3.22
N TRP A 96 3.69 3.84 3.23
CA TRP A 96 3.73 2.38 3.30
C TRP A 96 3.25 1.87 4.65
N ALA A 97 3.64 2.53 5.74
CA ALA A 97 3.12 2.24 7.07
C ALA A 97 1.62 2.49 7.13
N LEU A 98 1.15 3.64 6.61
CA LEU A 98 -0.27 3.95 6.55
C LEU A 98 -1.05 2.90 5.75
N ALA A 99 -0.55 2.42 4.61
CA ALA A 99 -1.21 1.38 3.82
C ALA A 99 -1.43 0.11 4.66
N THR A 100 -0.39 -0.41 5.32
CA THR A 100 -0.50 -1.59 6.20
C THR A 100 -1.45 -1.35 7.38
N LEU A 101 -1.35 -0.20 8.03
CA LEU A 101 -2.10 0.08 9.25
C LEU A 101 -3.57 0.36 8.95
N ALA A 102 -3.88 1.17 7.94
CA ALA A 102 -5.25 1.45 7.55
C ALA A 102 -5.97 0.19 7.06
N SER A 103 -5.31 -0.65 6.23
CA SER A 103 -5.90 -1.92 5.80
C SER A 103 -6.08 -2.87 6.99
N SER A 104 -5.11 -2.96 7.90
CA SER A 104 -5.24 -3.81 9.10
C SER A 104 -6.35 -3.33 10.04
N TRP A 105 -6.55 -2.02 10.17
CA TRP A 105 -7.67 -1.44 10.94
C TRP A 105 -9.02 -1.74 10.29
N LEU A 106 -9.10 -1.62 8.96
CA LEU A 106 -10.28 -2.00 8.19
C LEU A 106 -10.69 -3.45 8.46
N GLU A 107 -9.73 -4.37 8.38
CA GLU A 107 -9.97 -5.79 8.66
C GLU A 107 -10.54 -6.03 10.07
N LEU A 108 -10.00 -5.36 11.09
CA LEU A 108 -10.51 -5.49 12.46
C LEU A 108 -11.92 -4.91 12.61
N LYS A 109 -12.16 -3.73 12.04
CA LYS A 109 -13.44 -3.01 12.12
C LYS A 109 -14.59 -3.80 11.54
N PHE A 110 -14.33 -4.57 10.50
CA PHE A 110 -15.33 -5.40 9.84
C PHE A 110 -15.27 -6.89 10.23
N THR A 111 -14.45 -7.26 11.22
CA THR A 111 -14.48 -8.61 11.81
C THR A 111 -15.70 -8.73 12.74
N PRO A 112 -16.59 -9.72 12.56
CA PRO A 112 -17.76 -9.89 13.41
C PRO A 112 -17.42 -10.10 14.89
N GLY A 113 -18.16 -9.44 15.78
CA GLY A 113 -17.98 -9.56 17.23
C GLY A 113 -16.78 -8.82 17.80
N THR A 114 -16.05 -8.03 16.99
CA THR A 114 -14.91 -7.23 17.45
C THR A 114 -15.37 -5.91 18.06
N SER A 115 -14.97 -5.66 19.31
CA SER A 115 -15.15 -4.36 19.99
C SER A 115 -13.83 -3.58 19.98
N LEU A 116 -13.84 -2.39 19.36
CA LEU A 116 -12.64 -1.56 19.17
C LEU A 116 -12.52 -0.48 20.25
N ALA A 117 -12.00 -0.85 21.42
CA ALA A 117 -11.66 0.13 22.45
C ALA A 117 -10.67 1.19 21.90
N GLY A 118 -10.91 2.46 22.21
CA GLY A 118 -10.05 3.57 21.75
C GLY A 118 -10.15 3.88 20.25
N GLN A 119 -11.16 3.35 19.54
CA GLN A 119 -11.37 3.53 18.10
C GLN A 119 -11.21 4.99 17.65
N GLN A 120 -11.82 5.95 18.32
CA GLN A 120 -11.77 7.36 17.93
C GLN A 120 -10.34 7.93 17.92
N THR A 121 -9.49 7.55 18.88
CA THR A 121 -8.10 8.01 18.94
C THR A 121 -7.29 7.42 17.78
N THR A 122 -7.45 6.13 17.52
CA THR A 122 -6.79 5.45 16.41
C THR A 122 -7.23 6.00 15.05
N GLU A 123 -8.54 6.14 14.85
CA GLU A 123 -9.12 6.65 13.60
C GLU A 123 -8.73 8.10 13.33
N ARG A 124 -8.67 8.95 14.37
CA ARG A 124 -8.14 10.31 14.25
C ARG A 124 -6.69 10.31 13.79
N TRP A 125 -5.84 9.48 14.39
CA TRP A 125 -4.43 9.38 14.02
C TRP A 125 -4.22 8.86 12.59
N LEU A 126 -4.95 7.82 12.19
CA LEU A 126 -4.93 7.32 10.80
C LEU A 126 -5.40 8.40 9.81
N GLY A 127 -6.43 9.16 10.18
CA GLY A 127 -6.90 10.31 9.40
C GLY A 127 -5.82 11.39 9.24
N GLN A 128 -5.14 11.77 10.33
CA GLN A 128 -4.04 12.72 10.29
C GLN A 128 -2.87 12.25 9.42
N LEU A 129 -2.54 10.96 9.45
CA LEU A 129 -1.53 10.38 8.55
C LEU A 129 -1.98 10.44 7.10
N ALA A 130 -3.24 10.13 6.80
CA ALA A 130 -3.79 10.20 5.45
C ALA A 130 -3.80 11.64 4.91
N ASP A 131 -4.28 12.60 5.70
CA ASP A 131 -4.26 14.03 5.38
C ASP A 131 -2.84 14.49 5.08
N ARG A 132 -1.86 14.02 5.87
CA ARG A 132 -0.44 14.32 5.64
C ARG A 132 0.09 13.69 4.36
N VAL A 133 -0.30 12.46 4.04
CA VAL A 133 0.07 11.80 2.78
C VAL A 133 -0.53 12.57 1.59
N VAL A 134 -1.78 13.03 1.67
CA VAL A 134 -2.36 13.91 0.65
C VAL A 134 -1.49 15.15 0.46
N GLN A 135 -1.20 15.91 1.53
CA GLN A 135 -0.35 17.11 1.46
C GLN A 135 1.03 16.87 0.83
N GLU A 136 1.58 15.67 1.01
CA GLU A 136 2.93 15.33 0.56
C GLU A 136 3.03 14.86 -0.89
N TRP A 137 1.93 14.36 -1.46
CA TRP A 137 1.90 13.69 -2.74
C TRP A 137 0.94 14.36 -3.74
N ASP A 138 0.14 15.32 -3.30
CA ASP A 138 -0.77 16.07 -4.15
C ASP A 138 -0.05 17.04 -5.10
N GLY A 139 -0.63 17.25 -6.28
CA GLY A 139 -0.20 18.29 -7.22
C GLY A 139 1.20 18.10 -7.82
N LEU A 140 1.77 16.90 -7.75
CA LEU A 140 3.09 16.62 -8.33
C LEU A 140 3.06 16.74 -9.86
N PRO A 141 4.12 17.27 -10.50
CA PRO A 141 4.23 17.26 -11.96
C PRO A 141 4.23 15.83 -12.51
N LEU A 142 3.58 15.59 -13.66
CA LEU A 142 3.47 14.24 -14.27
C LEU A 142 4.81 13.52 -14.45
N LYS A 143 5.90 14.25 -14.72
CA LYS A 143 7.26 13.69 -14.84
C LYS A 143 7.82 13.10 -13.54
N SER A 144 7.18 13.40 -12.41
CA SER A 144 7.54 12.98 -11.05
C SER A 144 6.47 12.08 -10.41
N THR A 145 5.27 11.98 -11.01
CA THR A 145 4.21 11.06 -10.62
C THR A 145 4.51 9.66 -11.13
N ASN A 146 4.90 8.77 -10.22
CA ASN A 146 5.27 7.38 -10.53
C ASN A 146 4.65 6.43 -9.48
N ASN A 147 5.12 5.18 -9.41
CA ASN A 147 4.67 4.18 -8.43
C ASN A 147 4.55 4.72 -7.00
N HIS A 148 5.39 5.68 -6.59
CA HIS A 148 5.27 6.28 -5.28
C HIS A 148 3.97 7.05 -5.06
N SER A 149 3.43 7.75 -6.07
CA SER A 149 2.12 8.40 -5.99
C SER A 149 1.01 7.36 -5.94
N TYR A 150 1.14 6.24 -6.68
CA TYR A 150 0.12 5.20 -6.71
C TYR A 150 0.02 4.47 -5.37
N TRP A 151 1.16 4.17 -4.74
CA TRP A 151 1.21 3.65 -3.37
C TRP A 151 0.69 4.65 -2.34
N ALA A 152 0.82 5.97 -2.58
CA ALA A 152 0.24 6.99 -1.71
C ALA A 152 -1.29 6.98 -1.84
N ALA A 153 -1.80 6.95 -3.07
CA ALA A 153 -3.23 6.82 -3.38
C ALA A 153 -3.84 5.57 -2.76
N TRP A 154 -3.15 4.43 -2.81
CA TRP A 154 -3.61 3.20 -2.14
C TRP A 154 -3.69 3.36 -0.62
N ALA A 155 -2.64 3.92 0.01
CA ALA A 155 -2.65 4.15 1.46
C ALA A 155 -3.81 5.06 1.90
N VAL A 156 -4.09 6.10 1.11
CA VAL A 156 -5.21 7.02 1.35
C VAL A 156 -6.55 6.37 1.05
N MET A 157 -6.67 5.53 0.01
CA MET A 157 -7.89 4.78 -0.30
C MET A 157 -8.27 3.82 0.83
N ALA A 158 -7.31 3.04 1.33
CA ALA A 158 -7.53 2.15 2.48
C ALA A 158 -7.97 2.94 3.72
N SER A 159 -7.36 4.11 3.96
CA SER A 159 -7.75 5.01 5.04
C SER A 159 -9.15 5.58 4.83
N ALA A 160 -9.50 5.97 3.61
CA ALA A 160 -10.79 6.54 3.26
C ALA A 160 -11.94 5.58 3.58
N VAL A 161 -11.80 4.31 3.20
CA VAL A 161 -12.81 3.27 3.48
C VAL A 161 -12.84 2.91 4.97
N ALA A 162 -11.68 2.80 5.63
CA ALA A 162 -11.62 2.49 7.06
C ALA A 162 -12.29 3.58 7.93
N LEU A 163 -12.20 4.84 7.49
CA LEU A 163 -12.60 6.03 8.25
C LEU A 163 -13.88 6.70 7.74
N ASP A 164 -14.50 6.19 6.69
CA ASP A 164 -15.63 6.81 5.99
C ASP A 164 -15.36 8.28 5.54
N ARG A 165 -14.16 8.51 4.99
CA ARG A 165 -13.69 9.84 4.55
C ARG A 165 -13.78 10.00 3.03
N ARG A 166 -14.90 10.55 2.55
CA ARG A 166 -15.18 10.73 1.11
C ARG A 166 -14.19 11.63 0.37
N ASP A 167 -13.64 12.63 1.05
CA ASP A 167 -12.63 13.53 0.50
C ASP A 167 -11.32 12.79 0.19
N LEU A 168 -10.88 11.90 1.10
CA LEU A 168 -9.73 11.02 0.89
C LEU A 168 -9.98 9.99 -0.22
N PHE A 169 -11.21 9.46 -0.30
CA PHE A 169 -11.64 8.56 -1.37
C PHE A 169 -11.56 9.25 -2.73
N ALA A 170 -12.11 10.46 -2.84
CA ALA A 170 -12.08 11.27 -4.06
C ALA A 170 -10.65 11.62 -4.51
N TRP A 171 -9.77 11.98 -3.56
CA TRP A 171 -8.35 12.22 -3.86
C TRP A 171 -7.67 10.97 -4.41
N SER A 172 -7.93 9.81 -3.81
CA SER A 172 -7.34 8.54 -4.25
C SER A 172 -7.77 8.16 -5.66
N LEU A 173 -9.05 8.38 -6.01
CA LEU A 173 -9.55 8.18 -7.38
C LEU A 173 -8.96 9.18 -8.38
N LYS A 174 -8.72 10.43 -7.96
CA LYS A 174 -8.03 11.41 -8.80
C LYS A 174 -6.62 10.92 -9.16
N GLU A 175 -5.85 10.48 -8.17
CA GLU A 175 -4.49 9.95 -8.40
C GLU A 175 -4.51 8.67 -9.24
N TYR A 176 -5.51 7.80 -9.07
CA TYR A 176 -5.71 6.64 -9.95
C TYR A 176 -5.93 7.06 -11.41
N ARG A 177 -6.78 8.06 -11.66
CA ARG A 177 -7.03 8.56 -13.03
C ARG A 177 -5.80 9.20 -13.65
N ILE A 178 -5.00 9.90 -12.86
CA ILE A 178 -3.69 10.42 -13.32
C ILE A 178 -2.80 9.24 -13.74
N ALA A 179 -2.68 8.20 -12.92
CA ALA A 179 -1.92 7.00 -13.24
C ALA A 179 -2.45 6.32 -14.52
N ALA A 180 -3.77 6.16 -14.65
CA ALA A 180 -4.42 5.59 -15.83
C ALA A 180 -4.08 6.39 -17.10
N GLY A 181 -4.07 7.72 -17.02
CA GLY A 181 -3.65 8.61 -18.11
C GLY A 181 -2.17 8.50 -18.49
N GLN A 182 -1.31 8.01 -17.59
CA GLN A 182 0.12 7.79 -17.85
C GLN A 182 0.42 6.42 -18.49
N ILE A 183 -0.53 5.49 -18.49
CA ILE A 183 -0.35 4.16 -19.11
C ILE A 183 -0.50 4.27 -20.62
N ALA A 184 0.59 4.01 -21.33
CA ALA A 184 0.65 4.06 -22.78
C ALA A 184 -0.20 2.96 -23.45
N ALA A 185 -0.33 3.05 -24.78
CA ALA A 185 -1.10 2.09 -25.57
C ALA A 185 -0.53 0.65 -25.49
N ASP A 186 0.78 0.52 -25.27
CA ASP A 186 1.47 -0.76 -25.07
C ASP A 186 1.43 -1.27 -23.61
N GLY A 187 0.76 -0.54 -22.71
CA GLY A 187 0.66 -0.88 -21.30
C GLY A 187 1.83 -0.38 -20.44
N THR A 188 2.81 0.32 -21.02
CA THR A 188 3.98 0.80 -20.28
C THR A 188 3.74 2.14 -19.57
N LEU A 189 4.57 2.41 -18.56
CA LEU A 189 4.62 3.66 -17.80
C LEU A 189 6.00 4.32 -18.02
N ALA A 190 6.01 5.47 -18.70
CA ALA A 190 7.25 6.16 -19.05
C ALA A 190 8.17 6.47 -17.85
N ASN A 191 7.59 6.78 -16.68
CA ASN A 191 8.38 7.05 -15.47
C ASN A 191 9.00 5.79 -14.86
N GLU A 192 8.41 4.61 -15.09
CA GLU A 192 8.98 3.32 -14.64
C GLU A 192 10.02 2.79 -15.63
N GLN A 193 9.86 3.07 -16.93
CA GLN A 193 10.88 2.74 -17.95
C GLN A 193 12.23 3.40 -17.66
N ARG A 194 12.24 4.59 -17.04
CA ARG A 194 13.48 5.29 -16.63
C ARG A 194 14.36 4.50 -15.66
N ARG A 195 13.85 3.41 -15.09
CA ARG A 195 14.57 2.53 -14.16
C ARG A 195 15.44 1.48 -14.85
N ARG A 196 15.55 1.53 -16.20
CA ARG A 196 16.42 0.68 -17.04
C ARG A 196 16.19 -0.80 -16.78
N GLU A 197 17.21 -1.55 -16.38
CA GLU A 197 17.15 -2.98 -16.06
C GLU A 197 16.07 -3.34 -15.03
N ARG A 198 15.66 -2.39 -14.19
CA ARG A 198 14.59 -2.58 -13.20
C ARG A 198 13.20 -2.21 -13.70
N ALA A 199 13.05 -1.71 -14.93
CA ALA A 199 11.78 -1.18 -15.45
C ALA A 199 10.62 -2.16 -15.28
N LEU A 200 10.83 -3.44 -15.62
CA LEU A 200 9.81 -4.48 -15.50
C LEU A 200 9.31 -4.64 -14.06
N ALA A 201 10.24 -4.74 -13.10
CA ALA A 201 9.91 -4.83 -11.67
C ALA A 201 9.13 -3.58 -11.20
N TYR A 202 9.45 -2.41 -11.74
CA TYR A 202 8.75 -1.17 -11.40
C TYR A 202 7.34 -1.07 -12.01
N HIS A 203 7.08 -1.67 -13.17
CA HIS A 203 5.72 -1.80 -13.70
C HIS A 203 4.88 -2.75 -12.83
N ASN A 204 5.43 -3.91 -12.44
CA ASN A 204 4.76 -4.81 -11.49
C ASN A 204 4.46 -4.11 -10.17
N TYR A 205 5.44 -3.37 -9.64
CA TYR A 205 5.29 -2.63 -8.39
C TYR A 205 4.30 -1.46 -8.47
N ALA A 206 4.15 -0.84 -9.65
CA ALA A 206 3.15 0.18 -9.92
C ALA A 206 1.73 -0.40 -10.05
N LEU A 207 1.61 -1.60 -10.60
CA LEU A 207 0.34 -2.28 -10.82
C LEU A 207 -0.36 -2.63 -9.50
N GLN A 208 0.37 -3.12 -8.51
CA GLN A 208 -0.17 -3.58 -7.22
C GLN A 208 -1.13 -2.57 -6.56
N PRO A 209 -0.74 -1.32 -6.25
CA PRO A 209 -1.63 -0.36 -5.63
C PRO A 209 -2.79 0.05 -6.54
N LEU A 210 -2.60 0.09 -7.88
CA LEU A 210 -3.65 0.46 -8.83
C LEU A 210 -4.77 -0.59 -8.85
N VAL A 211 -4.42 -1.88 -8.84
CA VAL A 211 -5.41 -2.96 -8.76
C VAL A 211 -6.19 -2.89 -7.43
N MET A 212 -5.51 -2.63 -6.31
CA MET A 212 -6.19 -2.48 -5.03
C MET A 212 -7.13 -1.27 -4.97
N ILE A 213 -6.73 -0.12 -5.53
CA ILE A 213 -7.61 1.06 -5.64
C ILE A 213 -8.85 0.72 -6.48
N ALA A 214 -8.67 0.04 -7.62
CA ALA A 214 -9.77 -0.36 -8.48
C ALA A 214 -10.73 -1.35 -7.79
N SER A 215 -10.19 -2.30 -7.03
CA SER A 215 -10.98 -3.21 -6.19
C SER A 215 -11.85 -2.45 -5.17
N PHE A 216 -11.24 -1.54 -4.42
CA PHE A 216 -11.95 -0.74 -3.41
C PHE A 216 -12.99 0.19 -4.04
N ALA A 217 -12.68 0.78 -5.21
CA ALA A 217 -13.61 1.58 -5.97
C ALA A 217 -14.85 0.78 -6.38
N ALA A 218 -14.66 -0.43 -6.92
CA ALA A 218 -15.75 -1.29 -7.35
C ALA A 218 -16.64 -1.74 -6.18
N ALA A 219 -16.04 -2.08 -5.03
CA ALA A 219 -16.78 -2.39 -3.80
C ALA A 219 -17.67 -1.21 -3.36
N ASN A 220 -17.23 0.02 -3.62
CA ASN A 220 -17.95 1.27 -3.41
C ASN A 220 -18.77 1.74 -4.62
N LYS A 221 -19.05 0.84 -5.57
CA LYS A 221 -19.90 1.07 -6.76
C LYS A 221 -19.36 2.13 -7.73
N VAL A 222 -18.05 2.34 -7.76
CA VAL A 222 -17.36 3.17 -8.76
C VAL A 222 -16.54 2.27 -9.67
N ASP A 223 -16.96 2.14 -10.93
CA ASP A 223 -16.17 1.45 -11.95
C ASP A 223 -15.06 2.36 -12.49
N VAL A 224 -13.81 1.96 -12.26
CA VAL A 224 -12.63 2.62 -12.80
C VAL A 224 -11.85 1.74 -13.78
N THR A 225 -12.33 0.52 -14.05
CA THR A 225 -11.64 -0.45 -14.90
C THR A 225 -11.55 0.00 -16.36
N GLN A 226 -12.50 0.82 -16.80
CA GLN A 226 -12.58 1.38 -18.15
C GLN A 226 -11.84 2.71 -18.32
N GLU A 227 -11.29 3.28 -17.25
CA GLU A 227 -10.58 4.57 -17.29
C GLU A 227 -9.45 4.54 -18.34
N ASN A 228 -9.37 5.61 -19.12
CA ASN A 228 -8.44 5.76 -20.25
C ASN A 228 -8.39 4.51 -21.17
N HIS A 229 -9.56 4.07 -21.66
CA HIS A 229 -9.71 2.93 -22.58
C HIS A 229 -9.16 1.62 -22.01
N GLY A 230 -9.47 1.31 -20.75
CA GLY A 230 -9.01 0.08 -20.09
C GLY A 230 -7.52 0.10 -19.76
N ALA A 231 -7.00 1.24 -19.29
CA ALA A 231 -5.58 1.43 -19.03
C ALA A 231 -4.99 0.40 -18.05
N LEU A 232 -5.72 0.08 -16.97
CA LEU A 232 -5.28 -0.93 -16.01
C LEU A 232 -5.10 -2.31 -16.67
N ALA A 233 -6.02 -2.71 -17.56
CA ALA A 233 -5.92 -3.97 -18.29
C ALA A 233 -4.69 -4.01 -19.22
N ARG A 234 -4.34 -2.88 -19.87
CA ARG A 234 -3.12 -2.78 -20.68
C ARG A 234 -1.86 -3.00 -19.84
N LEU A 235 -1.78 -2.36 -18.66
CA LEU A 235 -0.65 -2.56 -17.75
C LEU A 235 -0.59 -4.00 -17.22
N VAL A 236 -1.73 -4.60 -16.87
CA VAL A 236 -1.81 -6.02 -16.48
C VAL A 236 -1.25 -6.91 -17.59
N ASN A 237 -1.67 -6.70 -18.84
CA ASN A 237 -1.21 -7.50 -19.97
C ASN A 237 0.30 -7.36 -20.18
N TYR A 238 0.85 -6.15 -20.03
CA TYR A 238 2.29 -5.91 -20.09
C TYR A 238 3.06 -6.67 -18.98
N VAL A 239 2.54 -6.66 -17.75
CA VAL A 239 3.16 -7.35 -16.61
C VAL A 239 3.02 -8.87 -16.70
N LEU A 240 1.90 -9.40 -17.20
CA LEU A 240 1.68 -10.83 -17.34
C LEU A 240 2.65 -11.52 -18.31
N GLN A 241 3.21 -10.77 -19.26
CA GLN A 241 4.27 -11.27 -20.15
C GLN A 241 5.56 -11.64 -19.40
N GLN A 242 5.68 -11.23 -18.13
CA GLN A 242 6.87 -11.47 -17.31
C GLN A 242 6.75 -12.77 -16.50
N LYS A 243 7.80 -13.60 -16.55
CA LYS A 243 7.85 -14.91 -15.87
C LYS A 243 8.06 -14.78 -14.35
N ASP A 244 8.89 -13.85 -13.91
CA ASP A 244 9.35 -13.75 -12.51
C ASP A 244 8.84 -12.50 -11.77
N ALA A 245 7.58 -12.11 -12.03
CA ALA A 245 6.95 -10.98 -11.35
C ALA A 245 6.23 -11.41 -10.06
N ASP A 246 6.20 -10.55 -9.04
CA ASP A 246 5.35 -10.76 -7.86
C ASP A 246 3.87 -10.76 -8.25
N LEU A 247 3.06 -11.63 -7.66
CA LEU A 247 1.73 -12.00 -8.14
C LEU A 247 0.59 -11.64 -7.20
N GLU A 248 0.86 -10.88 -6.14
CA GLU A 248 -0.10 -10.55 -5.08
C GLU A 248 -1.31 -9.78 -5.62
N TRP A 249 -1.14 -9.05 -6.73
CA TRP A 249 -2.22 -8.33 -7.40
C TRP A 249 -3.18 -9.23 -8.21
N LEU A 250 -2.88 -10.52 -8.41
CA LEU A 250 -3.75 -11.42 -9.18
C LEU A 250 -5.09 -11.71 -8.49
N GLU A 251 -5.09 -11.88 -7.16
CA GLU A 251 -6.33 -12.09 -6.39
C GLU A 251 -7.34 -10.95 -6.62
N PRO A 252 -7.00 -9.67 -6.31
CA PRO A 252 -7.93 -8.57 -6.55
C PRO A 252 -8.23 -8.38 -8.03
N TRP A 253 -7.28 -8.61 -8.94
CA TRP A 253 -7.52 -8.45 -10.37
C TRP A 253 -8.53 -9.46 -10.91
N CYS A 254 -8.38 -10.75 -10.60
CA CYS A 254 -9.31 -11.79 -11.04
C CYS A 254 -10.64 -11.75 -10.28
N ALA A 255 -10.68 -11.08 -9.12
CA ALA A 255 -11.95 -10.73 -8.49
C ALA A 255 -12.71 -9.65 -9.27
N LEU A 256 -11.99 -8.70 -9.88
CA LEU A 256 -12.54 -7.54 -10.59
C LEU A 256 -12.86 -7.79 -12.06
N SER A 257 -12.07 -8.65 -12.72
CA SER A 257 -12.05 -8.83 -14.17
C SER A 257 -12.10 -10.31 -14.54
N HIS A 258 -12.53 -10.60 -15.77
CA HIS A 258 -12.45 -11.96 -16.30
C HIS A 258 -10.98 -12.33 -16.57
N CYS A 259 -10.46 -13.32 -15.83
CA CYS A 259 -9.12 -13.87 -16.03
C CYS A 259 -9.16 -15.10 -16.93
N SER A 260 -8.18 -15.22 -17.84
CA SER A 260 -8.01 -16.41 -18.67
C SER A 260 -7.71 -17.66 -17.84
N SER A 261 -7.93 -18.85 -18.38
CA SER A 261 -7.57 -20.12 -17.73
C SER A 261 -6.07 -20.20 -17.37
N VAL A 262 -5.20 -19.61 -18.21
CA VAL A 262 -3.75 -19.52 -17.94
C VAL A 262 -3.47 -18.62 -16.74
N THR A 263 -4.12 -17.46 -16.66
CA THR A 263 -3.97 -16.53 -15.54
C THR A 263 -4.49 -17.15 -14.23
N LEU A 264 -5.64 -17.84 -14.29
CA LEU A 264 -6.21 -18.54 -13.15
C LEU A 264 -5.31 -19.69 -12.67
N SER A 265 -4.75 -20.50 -13.59
CA SER A 265 -3.78 -21.54 -13.24
C SER A 265 -2.52 -20.98 -12.59
N ARG A 266 -2.03 -19.82 -13.06
CA ARG A 266 -0.91 -19.10 -12.42
C ARG A 266 -1.29 -18.61 -11.02
N LEU A 267 -2.49 -18.07 -10.85
CA LEU A 267 -3.01 -17.67 -9.55
C LEU A 267 -3.07 -18.86 -8.58
N ASP A 268 -3.70 -19.97 -8.98
CA ASP A 268 -3.88 -21.16 -8.14
C ASP A 268 -2.55 -21.75 -7.66
N THR A 269 -1.55 -21.81 -8.52
CA THR A 269 -0.21 -22.34 -8.17
C THR A 269 0.62 -21.38 -7.32
N SER A 270 0.22 -20.12 -7.22
CA SER A 270 0.91 -19.08 -6.44
C SER A 270 0.30 -18.84 -5.06
N ARG A 271 -0.86 -19.44 -4.77
CA ARG A 271 -1.53 -19.31 -3.48
C ARG A 271 -0.77 -20.05 -2.36
N PRO A 272 -0.79 -19.53 -1.12
CA PRO A 272 -1.45 -18.29 -0.70
C PRO A 272 -0.61 -17.03 -1.01
N LEU A 273 -1.27 -16.00 -1.50
CA LEU A 273 -0.69 -14.69 -1.78
C LEU A 273 -0.85 -13.76 -0.58
N GLN A 274 0.27 -13.17 -0.14
CA GLN A 274 0.28 -12.30 1.04
C GLN A 274 1.18 -11.09 0.83
N ASP A 275 0.63 -9.88 1.04
CA ASP A 275 1.41 -8.65 1.16
C ASP A 275 0.80 -7.75 2.23
N ARG A 276 1.56 -7.48 3.29
CA ARG A 276 1.11 -6.65 4.43
C ARG A 276 0.71 -5.22 4.05
N ARG A 277 1.27 -4.66 2.97
CA ARG A 277 0.93 -3.31 2.50
C ARG A 277 -0.32 -3.32 1.64
N LEU A 278 -0.74 -4.46 1.10
CA LEU A 278 -1.99 -4.63 0.35
C LEU A 278 -3.15 -5.16 1.22
N GLY A 279 -2.93 -5.45 2.50
CA GLY A 279 -3.97 -6.00 3.41
C GLY A 279 -3.56 -7.26 4.15
N GLY A 280 -2.42 -7.85 3.82
CA GLY A 280 -1.92 -9.10 4.37
C GLY A 280 -2.34 -10.29 3.50
N ASN A 281 -3.14 -11.22 4.01
CA ASN A 281 -3.49 -12.45 3.27
C ASN A 281 -4.57 -12.22 2.21
N LEU A 282 -4.14 -11.89 0.99
CA LEU A 282 -5.01 -11.56 -0.13
C LEU A 282 -5.82 -12.76 -0.60
N THR A 283 -5.26 -13.98 -0.53
CA THR A 283 -6.02 -15.19 -0.88
C THR A 283 -7.24 -15.38 0.00
N LEU A 284 -7.14 -15.10 1.30
CA LEU A 284 -8.30 -15.13 2.19
C LEU A 284 -9.25 -13.95 1.96
N LEU A 285 -8.75 -12.76 1.63
CA LEU A 285 -9.59 -11.58 1.39
C LEU A 285 -10.46 -11.71 0.14
N TYR A 286 -9.96 -12.39 -0.90
CA TYR A 286 -10.63 -12.55 -2.18
C TYR A 286 -11.14 -13.98 -2.41
N GLN A 287 -11.19 -14.80 -1.36
CA GLN A 287 -11.80 -16.12 -1.42
C GLN A 287 -13.28 -15.98 -1.76
N ARG A 288 -13.70 -16.64 -2.85
CA ARG A 288 -15.09 -16.75 -3.27
C ARG A 288 -15.71 -18.04 -2.75
#